data_AF-A0AAU9W2H1-F1
#
_entry.id   AF-A0AAU9W2H1-F1
#
_cell.length_a   1.000
_cell.length_b   1.000
_cell.length_c   1.000
_cell.angle_alpha   90.00
_cell.angle_beta   90.00
_cell.angle_gamma   90.00
#
_symmetry.space_group_name_H-M   'P 1'
#
loop_
_entity.id
_entity.type
_entity.pdbx_description
1 polymer ?
#
loop_
_entity_poly.entity_id
_entity_poly.type
_entity_poly.pdbx_seq_one_letter_code
_entity_poly.pdbx_strand_id
1 'polypeptide(L)'
;MKLVAIIFLVYFSISADAGKGGSKFCKSADMKLDELKDMIEDKECPSPVVPPEPLMSCKEIYDATGSKENKAYMVDLNGCRKLPVYCNMDGAGLGDCGGGGWTLVMKINGAKQTFKYDSSFWTNRREYGLPEGESGLDDQETKLPTYWNTPFTKICLGMKVGEVTKFFVLNQKASSLYALIADGNYRKTSLGRDEWKKLITGASLQNNCQKEGFNVLSVNAGASRARIGIVGNNENACTSSDSRIGFGTAGYPDNTNSCGNVAKHGGDNGDKFIKAMGYIFVQ
;
A
#
# COMPACT_ATOMS: atom_id res chain seq x y z
N MET A 1 9.35 9.30 39.06
CA MET A 1 9.01 10.10 40.26
C MET A 1 10.13 10.18 41.30
N LYS A 2 10.94 9.12 41.55
CA LYS A 2 12.01 9.15 42.57
C LYS A 2 13.17 10.12 42.27
N LEU A 3 13.57 10.29 41.00
CA LEU A 3 14.71 11.14 40.62
C LEU A 3 14.44 12.64 40.84
N VAL A 4 13.22 13.08 40.56
CA VAL A 4 12.80 14.49 40.74
C VAL A 4 12.79 14.87 42.21
N ALA A 5 12.33 13.97 43.10
CA ALA A 5 12.35 14.20 44.55
C ALA A 5 13.78 14.33 45.11
N ILE A 6 14.75 13.59 44.55
CA ILE A 6 16.16 13.66 44.95
C ILE A 6 16.77 15.00 44.52
N ILE A 7 16.47 15.46 43.30
CA ILE A 7 16.93 16.77 42.80
C ILE A 7 16.39 17.91 43.67
N PHE A 8 15.11 17.84 44.07
CA PHE A 8 14.51 18.84 44.96
C PHE A 8 15.15 18.86 46.35
N LEU A 9 15.46 17.70 46.95
CA LEU A 9 16.13 17.61 48.26
C LEU A 9 17.55 18.20 48.22
N VAL A 10 18.29 17.96 47.15
CA VAL A 10 19.64 18.52 46.95
C VAL A 10 19.57 20.04 46.77
N TYR A 11 18.64 20.53 45.95
CA TYR A 11 18.44 21.98 45.74
C TYR A 11 18.01 22.71 47.03
N PHE A 12 17.12 22.11 47.82
CA PHE A 12 16.63 22.69 49.07
C PHE A 12 17.76 22.79 50.12
N SER A 13 18.64 21.80 50.16
CA SER A 13 19.79 21.76 51.07
C SER A 13 20.87 22.79 50.71
N ILE A 14 21.05 23.09 49.41
CA ILE A 14 22.02 24.08 48.92
C ILE A 14 21.50 25.52 49.12
N SER A 15 20.19 25.74 48.99
CA SER A 15 19.60 27.09 49.02
C SER A 15 19.42 27.67 50.42
N ALA A 16 19.43 26.83 51.46
CA ALA A 16 19.19 27.26 52.83
C ALA A 16 20.39 27.96 53.51
N ASP A 17 21.60 27.95 52.91
CA ASP A 17 22.81 28.33 53.63
C ASP A 17 23.81 29.19 52.82
N ALA A 18 23.30 30.04 51.93
CA ALA A 18 24.10 31.03 51.20
C ALA A 18 24.56 32.23 52.08
N GLY A 19 24.86 31.99 53.35
CA GLY A 19 25.02 33.04 54.35
C GLY A 19 25.89 32.69 55.55
N LYS A 20 27.05 32.03 55.37
CA LYS A 20 28.31 32.26 56.13
C LYS A 20 29.38 31.19 55.83
N GLY A 21 30.60 31.68 55.63
CA GLY A 21 31.91 31.01 55.59
C GLY A 21 32.01 29.47 55.66
N GLY A 22 32.68 28.90 54.64
CA GLY A 22 33.42 27.63 54.71
C GLY A 22 32.73 26.48 55.43
N SER A 23 31.61 26.02 54.89
CA SER A 23 30.72 25.07 55.56
C SER A 23 31.23 23.62 55.54
N LYS A 24 31.22 22.96 56.71
CA LYS A 24 31.40 21.49 56.87
C LYS A 24 30.46 20.66 55.99
N PHE A 25 29.39 21.25 55.44
CA PHE A 25 28.44 20.59 54.55
C PHE A 25 28.97 20.35 53.14
N CYS A 26 29.93 21.13 52.61
CA CYS A 26 30.49 20.87 51.28
C CYS A 26 31.17 19.49 51.23
N LYS A 27 31.97 19.15 52.25
CA LYS A 27 32.57 17.81 52.36
C LYS A 27 31.55 16.68 52.46
N SER A 28 30.41 16.93 53.12
CA SER A 28 29.32 15.96 53.26
C SER A 28 28.53 15.80 51.96
N ALA A 29 28.37 16.89 51.20
CA ALA A 29 27.74 16.88 49.89
C ALA A 29 28.61 16.19 48.84
N ASP A 30 29.93 16.44 48.86
CA ASP A 30 30.89 15.79 47.97
C ASP A 30 30.94 14.27 48.24
N MET A 31 30.99 13.86 49.51
CA MET A 31 30.98 12.44 49.89
C MET A 31 29.69 11.72 49.46
N LYS A 32 28.53 12.38 49.61
CA LYS A 32 27.24 11.83 49.13
C LYS A 32 27.10 11.84 47.62
N LEU A 33 27.78 12.76 46.94
CA LEU A 33 27.82 12.79 45.48
C LEU A 33 28.67 11.63 44.95
N ASP A 34 29.78 11.30 45.62
CA ASP A 34 30.62 10.15 45.27
C ASP A 34 29.93 8.82 45.59
N GLU A 35 29.25 8.68 46.74
CA GLU A 35 28.37 7.52 47.01
C GLU A 35 27.27 7.36 45.95
N LEU A 36 26.70 8.46 45.46
CA LEU A 36 25.68 8.41 44.41
C LEU A 36 26.28 8.01 43.04
N LYS A 37 27.52 8.41 42.75
CA LYS A 37 28.23 7.99 41.53
C LYS A 37 28.52 6.50 41.56
N ASP A 38 29.02 5.98 42.68
CA ASP A 38 29.30 4.55 42.86
C ASP A 38 28.02 3.72 42.71
N MET A 39 26.89 4.20 43.28
CA MET A 39 25.57 3.58 43.11
C MET A 39 25.01 3.62 41.67
N ILE A 40 25.52 4.52 40.82
CA ILE A 40 25.14 4.65 39.41
C ILE A 40 26.08 3.78 38.55
N GLU A 41 27.36 3.67 38.90
CA GLU A 41 28.36 2.84 38.21
C GLU A 41 28.13 1.34 38.43
N ASP A 42 27.69 0.91 39.63
CA ASP A 42 27.37 -0.49 39.94
C ASP A 42 26.03 -0.97 39.36
N LYS A 43 25.25 -0.07 38.75
CA LYS A 43 24.07 -0.45 37.97
C LYS A 43 24.48 -0.65 36.53
N GLU A 44 24.82 -1.89 36.19
CA GLU A 44 24.70 -2.36 34.81
C GLU A 44 23.25 -2.14 34.36
N CYS A 45 23.00 -1.07 33.63
CA CYS A 45 21.77 -0.91 32.88
C CYS A 45 21.71 -2.11 31.92
N PRO A 46 20.69 -2.98 32.01
CA PRO A 46 20.50 -4.01 30.99
C PRO A 46 20.51 -3.29 29.64
N SER A 47 21.37 -3.72 28.72
CA SER A 47 21.35 -3.18 27.36
C SER A 47 19.90 -3.18 26.88
N PRO A 48 19.39 -2.06 26.33
CA PRO A 48 18.04 -2.04 25.80
C PRO A 48 17.94 -3.18 24.80
N VAL A 49 17.14 -4.20 25.12
CA VAL A 49 16.81 -5.27 24.18
C VAL A 49 16.18 -4.55 23.00
N VAL A 50 16.92 -4.41 21.90
CA VAL A 50 16.43 -3.76 20.69
C VAL A 50 15.15 -4.50 20.30
N PRO A 51 13.97 -3.86 20.29
CA PRO A 51 12.74 -4.52 19.91
C PRO A 51 12.91 -5.12 18.52
N PRO A 52 12.40 -6.33 18.25
CA PRO A 52 12.46 -6.90 16.90
C PRO A 52 11.88 -5.89 15.91
N GLU A 53 12.58 -5.68 14.79
CA GLU A 53 12.18 -4.69 13.80
C GLU A 53 10.74 -4.95 13.32
N PRO A 54 9.90 -3.90 13.21
CA PRO A 54 8.52 -4.06 12.77
C PRO A 54 8.50 -4.55 11.31
N LEU A 55 7.81 -5.66 11.06
CA LEU A 55 7.62 -6.20 9.71
C LEU A 55 6.44 -5.50 9.03
N MET A 56 6.74 -4.66 8.04
CA MET A 56 5.81 -3.71 7.41
C MET A 56 5.22 -4.21 6.09
N SER A 57 5.63 -5.38 5.61
CA SER A 57 5.09 -6.00 4.41
C SER A 57 5.11 -7.53 4.47
N CYS A 58 4.30 -8.18 3.64
CA CYS A 58 4.35 -9.63 3.47
C CYS A 58 5.71 -10.10 2.93
N LYS A 59 6.43 -9.25 2.19
CA LYS A 59 7.76 -9.56 1.67
C LYS A 59 8.79 -9.66 2.78
N GLU A 60 8.77 -8.73 3.72
CA GLU A 60 9.63 -8.76 4.91
C GLU A 60 9.32 -9.96 5.79
N ILE A 61 8.04 -10.28 6.00
CA ILE A 61 7.62 -11.47 6.74
C ILE A 61 8.11 -12.74 6.05
N TYR A 62 7.94 -12.83 4.73
CA TYR A 62 8.40 -13.96 3.92
C TYR A 62 9.91 -14.15 4.02
N ASP A 63 10.69 -13.07 3.90
CA ASP A 63 12.15 -13.13 3.98
C ASP A 63 12.65 -13.49 5.38
N ALA A 64 12.00 -12.97 6.43
CA ALA A 64 12.41 -13.21 7.81
C ALA A 64 12.04 -14.61 8.33
N THR A 65 10.89 -15.14 7.89
CA THR A 65 10.33 -16.39 8.44
C THR A 65 10.44 -17.60 7.51
N GLY A 66 10.62 -17.36 6.20
CA GLY A 66 10.53 -18.41 5.18
C GLY A 66 9.14 -19.02 5.02
N SER A 67 8.10 -18.42 5.61
CA SER A 67 6.73 -18.94 5.58
C SER A 67 6.21 -19.03 4.14
N LYS A 68 5.46 -20.10 3.85
CA LYS A 68 4.82 -20.37 2.54
C LYS A 68 3.30 -20.42 2.61
N GLU A 69 2.73 -20.19 3.79
CA GLU A 69 1.28 -20.33 4.00
C GLU A 69 0.56 -19.06 3.55
N ASN A 70 -0.41 -19.19 2.66
CA ASN A 70 -1.23 -18.06 2.23
C ASN A 70 -2.35 -17.78 3.23
N LYS A 71 -2.25 -16.67 3.97
CA LYS A 71 -3.24 -16.26 4.98
C LYS A 71 -3.07 -14.78 5.35
N ALA A 72 -3.90 -14.31 6.26
CA ALA A 72 -3.68 -13.02 6.92
C ALA A 72 -2.47 -13.09 7.86
N TYR A 73 -1.57 -12.12 7.76
CA TYR A 73 -0.47 -11.89 8.70
C TYR A 73 -0.62 -10.52 9.35
N MET A 74 -0.14 -10.40 10.58
CA MET A 74 -0.08 -9.11 11.26
C MET A 74 1.03 -8.26 10.66
N VAL A 75 0.65 -7.28 9.83
CA VAL A 75 1.56 -6.32 9.22
C VAL A 75 1.62 -5.06 10.09
N ASP A 76 2.83 -4.59 10.37
CA ASP A 76 3.07 -3.38 11.15
C ASP A 76 3.02 -2.13 10.25
N LEU A 77 2.19 -1.16 10.60
CA LEU A 77 2.03 0.09 9.86
C LEU A 77 2.88 1.18 10.52
N ASN A 78 4.19 1.17 10.21
CA ASN A 78 5.18 2.14 10.68
C ASN A 78 5.26 2.30 12.21
N GLY A 79 5.11 1.21 12.96
CA GLY A 79 5.15 1.18 14.42
C GLY A 79 3.91 1.74 15.12
N CYS A 80 2.90 2.20 14.36
CA CYS A 80 1.70 2.83 14.95
C CYS A 80 0.59 1.81 15.24
N ARG A 81 0.37 0.86 14.33
CA ARG A 81 -0.76 -0.09 14.39
C ARG A 81 -0.40 -1.36 13.63
N LYS A 82 -0.79 -2.51 14.17
CA LYS A 82 -0.75 -3.79 13.43
C LYS A 82 -2.13 -4.11 12.86
N LEU A 83 -2.16 -4.61 11.63
CA LEU A 83 -3.38 -4.99 10.94
C LEU A 83 -3.21 -6.38 10.31
N PRO A 84 -4.20 -7.28 10.43
CA PRO A 84 -4.20 -8.51 9.64
C PRO A 84 -4.37 -8.16 8.14
N VAL A 85 -3.42 -8.59 7.31
CA VAL A 85 -3.41 -8.38 5.86
C VAL A 85 -3.15 -9.70 5.18
N TYR A 86 -3.98 -10.04 4.19
CA TYR A 86 -3.75 -11.23 3.39
C TYR A 86 -2.41 -11.15 2.65
N CYS A 87 -1.57 -12.13 2.91
CA CYS A 87 -0.29 -12.34 2.25
C CYS A 87 -0.37 -13.59 1.38
N ASN A 88 0.02 -13.46 0.12
CA ASN A 88 0.32 -14.62 -0.71
C ASN A 88 1.83 -14.89 -0.61
N MET A 89 2.17 -15.92 0.15
CA MET A 89 3.51 -16.30 0.57
C MET A 89 4.18 -17.32 -0.36
N ASP A 90 3.43 -18.04 -1.17
CA ASP A 90 3.99 -19.07 -2.07
C ASP A 90 4.01 -18.65 -3.56
N GLY A 91 3.29 -17.60 -3.93
CA GLY A 91 3.09 -17.17 -5.32
C GLY A 91 2.07 -18.00 -6.09
N ALA A 92 1.59 -19.10 -5.50
CA ALA A 92 0.64 -19.99 -6.12
C ALA A 92 -0.69 -19.26 -6.35
N GLY A 93 -1.26 -19.48 -7.53
CA GLY A 93 -2.51 -18.83 -7.93
C GLY A 93 -2.38 -17.38 -8.40
N LEU A 94 -1.18 -16.77 -8.35
CA LEU A 94 -0.93 -15.41 -8.87
C LEU A 94 -0.31 -15.39 -10.28
N GLY A 95 -0.42 -16.50 -11.02
CA GLY A 95 0.03 -16.59 -12.42
C GLY A 95 1.47 -16.11 -12.63
N ASP A 96 1.64 -15.19 -13.57
CA ASP A 96 2.95 -14.67 -14.00
C ASP A 96 3.64 -13.79 -12.94
N CYS A 97 3.00 -13.51 -11.82
CA CYS A 97 3.62 -12.73 -10.75
C CYS A 97 4.79 -13.47 -10.11
N GLY A 98 4.63 -14.77 -9.87
CA GLY A 98 5.66 -15.63 -9.28
C GLY A 98 6.18 -15.17 -7.91
N GLY A 99 7.00 -16.01 -7.27
CA GLY A 99 7.62 -15.70 -5.97
C GLY A 99 6.62 -15.52 -4.81
N GLY A 100 7.14 -15.37 -3.59
CA GLY A 100 6.34 -15.26 -2.37
C GLY A 100 6.41 -13.88 -1.70
N GLY A 101 5.50 -13.60 -0.78
CA GLY A 101 5.51 -12.37 0.02
C GLY A 101 4.75 -11.21 -0.62
N TRP A 102 3.72 -11.49 -1.39
CA TRP A 102 2.84 -10.48 -1.98
C TRP A 102 1.89 -9.90 -0.95
N THR A 103 1.91 -8.57 -0.81
CA THR A 103 1.07 -7.83 0.14
C THR A 103 -0.20 -7.33 -0.52
N LEU A 104 -1.37 -7.75 -0.06
CA LEU A 104 -2.64 -7.21 -0.56
C LEU A 104 -2.78 -5.73 -0.21
N VAL A 105 -3.15 -4.89 -1.19
CA VAL A 105 -3.39 -3.46 -0.96
C VAL A 105 -4.82 -3.04 -1.27
N MET A 106 -5.46 -3.68 -2.25
CA MET A 106 -6.78 -3.26 -2.72
C MET A 106 -7.50 -4.39 -3.48
N LYS A 107 -8.82 -4.47 -3.28
CA LYS A 107 -9.73 -5.33 -4.05
C LYS A 107 -10.89 -4.49 -4.57
N ILE A 108 -11.20 -4.61 -5.87
CA ILE A 108 -12.14 -3.72 -6.57
C ILE A 108 -13.20 -4.54 -7.27
N ASN A 109 -14.46 -4.35 -6.92
CA ASN A 109 -15.56 -5.00 -7.63
C ASN A 109 -16.02 -4.12 -8.79
N GLY A 110 -15.77 -4.57 -10.02
CA GLY A 110 -16.09 -3.83 -11.24
C GLY A 110 -17.56 -3.45 -11.41
N ALA A 111 -18.47 -4.16 -10.74
CA ALA A 111 -19.90 -3.84 -10.73
C ALA A 111 -20.28 -2.74 -9.72
N LYS A 112 -19.39 -2.39 -8.79
CA LYS A 112 -19.60 -1.35 -7.77
C LYS A 112 -18.92 -0.04 -8.17
N GLN A 113 -19.47 1.07 -7.69
CA GLN A 113 -18.94 2.42 -7.96
C GLN A 113 -17.87 2.86 -6.95
N THR A 114 -17.62 2.09 -5.91
CA THR A 114 -16.75 2.41 -4.77
C THR A 114 -15.38 2.92 -5.21
N PHE A 115 -14.77 2.24 -6.18
CA PHE A 115 -13.42 2.54 -6.63
C PHE A 115 -13.34 2.94 -8.11
N LYS A 116 -14.39 3.52 -8.68
CA LYS A 116 -14.31 4.13 -10.03
C LYS A 116 -13.21 5.19 -10.09
N TYR A 117 -12.80 5.60 -11.29
CA TYR A 117 -11.68 6.54 -11.49
C TYR A 117 -11.72 7.79 -10.59
N ASP A 118 -12.88 8.47 -10.47
CA ASP A 118 -13.02 9.70 -9.67
C ASP A 118 -13.07 9.47 -8.17
N SER A 119 -13.12 8.21 -7.72
CA SER A 119 -13.29 7.92 -6.31
C SER A 119 -12.18 8.58 -5.48
N SER A 120 -12.58 9.29 -4.43
CA SER A 120 -11.62 9.90 -3.51
C SER A 120 -10.77 8.85 -2.79
N PHE A 121 -11.19 7.58 -2.78
CA PHE A 121 -10.37 6.48 -2.26
C PHE A 121 -9.02 6.35 -2.95
N TRP A 122 -8.86 6.78 -4.20
CA TRP A 122 -7.55 6.76 -4.88
C TRP A 122 -6.56 7.81 -4.33
N THR A 123 -7.08 8.92 -3.79
CA THR A 123 -6.28 10.10 -3.41
C THR A 123 -6.29 10.41 -1.91
N ASN A 124 -7.10 9.67 -1.12
CA ASN A 124 -7.15 9.79 0.34
C ASN A 124 -6.46 8.61 1.05
N ARG A 125 -6.24 8.75 2.36
CA ARG A 125 -5.76 7.67 3.24
C ARG A 125 -6.89 7.08 4.09
N ARG A 126 -8.09 6.98 3.51
CA ARG A 126 -9.24 6.33 4.15
C ARG A 126 -9.23 4.84 3.85
N GLU A 127 -9.53 4.07 4.89
CA GLU A 127 -9.68 2.62 4.90
C GLU A 127 -11.06 2.23 4.38
N TYR A 128 -11.17 1.07 3.75
CA TYR A 128 -12.45 0.49 3.34
C TYR A 128 -12.37 -1.03 3.42
N GLY A 129 -13.37 -1.68 4.01
CA GLY A 129 -13.43 -3.14 4.08
C GLY A 129 -12.20 -3.79 4.73
N LEU A 130 -11.83 -3.37 5.95
CA LEU A 130 -10.66 -3.93 6.64
C LEU A 130 -10.79 -5.45 6.90
N PRO A 131 -11.92 -5.98 7.41
CA PRO A 131 -12.08 -7.42 7.57
C PRO A 131 -11.94 -8.19 6.25
N GLU A 132 -12.42 -7.59 5.16
CA GLU A 132 -12.30 -8.14 3.80
C GLU A 132 -10.84 -8.13 3.31
N GLY A 133 -9.91 -7.43 3.97
CA GLY A 133 -8.49 -7.50 3.68
C GLY A 133 -7.76 -8.70 4.25
N GLU A 134 -8.41 -9.46 5.14
CA GLU A 134 -7.84 -10.67 5.76
C GLU A 134 -7.98 -11.89 4.85
N SER A 135 -8.96 -11.86 3.95
CA SER A 135 -9.23 -12.91 2.98
C SER A 135 -8.52 -12.64 1.64
N GLY A 136 -8.20 -13.72 0.94
CA GLY A 136 -7.52 -13.67 -0.35
C GLY A 136 -8.41 -13.29 -1.52
N LEU A 137 -8.48 -14.16 -2.52
CA LEU A 137 -9.11 -13.91 -3.82
C LEU A 137 -10.65 -14.09 -3.82
N ASP A 138 -11.32 -13.52 -2.81
CA ASP A 138 -12.78 -13.45 -2.78
C ASP A 138 -13.34 -12.23 -3.54
N ASP A 139 -14.65 -12.05 -3.52
CA ASP A 139 -15.34 -11.00 -4.29
C ASP A 139 -15.72 -9.77 -3.45
N GLN A 140 -15.08 -9.60 -2.28
CA GLN A 140 -15.32 -8.48 -1.38
C GLN A 140 -14.31 -7.34 -1.58
N GLU A 141 -14.81 -6.10 -1.56
CA GLU A 141 -14.01 -4.90 -1.78
C GLU A 141 -13.19 -4.52 -0.55
N THR A 142 -11.93 -4.14 -0.76
CA THR A 142 -11.08 -3.61 0.31
C THR A 142 -10.14 -2.53 -0.21
N LYS A 143 -9.77 -1.61 0.66
CA LYS A 143 -8.63 -0.71 0.53
C LYS A 143 -7.94 -0.61 1.88
N LEU A 144 -6.72 -1.13 1.93
CA LEU A 144 -5.96 -1.29 3.16
C LEU A 144 -4.94 -0.17 3.35
N PRO A 145 -4.47 0.09 4.58
CA PRO A 145 -3.37 1.00 4.83
C PRO A 145 -2.07 0.66 4.09
N THR A 146 -1.89 -0.61 3.74
CA THR A 146 -0.80 -1.04 2.87
C THR A 146 -0.80 -0.33 1.51
N TYR A 147 -1.94 0.22 1.05
CA TYR A 147 -2.03 1.07 -0.14
C TYR A 147 -1.15 2.33 -0.06
N TRP A 148 -1.00 2.94 1.13
CA TRP A 148 -0.21 4.18 1.30
C TRP A 148 1.06 4.02 2.13
N ASN A 149 1.24 2.88 2.82
CA ASN A 149 2.37 2.64 3.72
C ASN A 149 3.38 1.58 3.22
N THR A 150 3.15 0.90 2.09
CA THR A 150 4.03 -0.19 1.65
C THR A 150 4.88 0.25 0.45
N PRO A 151 6.21 0.44 0.61
CA PRO A 151 7.13 0.55 -0.51
C PRO A 151 7.17 -0.76 -1.30
N PHE A 152 7.37 -0.66 -2.61
CA PHE A 152 7.44 -1.84 -3.48
C PHE A 152 8.29 -1.60 -4.72
N THR A 153 8.66 -2.69 -5.37
CA THR A 153 9.34 -2.73 -6.67
C THR A 153 8.51 -3.38 -7.77
N LYS A 154 7.48 -4.16 -7.39
CA LYS A 154 6.58 -4.85 -8.29
C LYS A 154 5.14 -4.71 -7.84
N ILE A 155 4.24 -4.73 -8.81
CA ILE A 155 2.80 -4.79 -8.61
C ILE A 155 2.29 -6.04 -9.31
N CYS A 156 1.52 -6.86 -8.61
CA CYS A 156 0.79 -7.98 -9.21
C CYS A 156 -0.67 -7.58 -9.37
N LEU A 157 -1.14 -7.57 -10.61
CA LEU A 157 -2.47 -7.13 -11.00
C LEU A 157 -3.28 -8.33 -11.47
N GLY A 158 -4.42 -8.56 -10.84
CA GLY A 158 -5.30 -9.69 -11.14
C GLY A 158 -6.71 -9.27 -11.47
N MET A 159 -7.35 -10.00 -12.39
CA MET A 159 -8.79 -9.88 -12.64
C MET A 159 -9.45 -11.25 -12.64
N LYS A 160 -10.56 -11.36 -11.93
CA LYS A 160 -11.45 -12.52 -11.90
C LYS A 160 -12.76 -12.21 -12.63
N VAL A 161 -13.13 -13.09 -13.55
CA VAL A 161 -14.41 -13.08 -14.28
C VAL A 161 -15.00 -14.49 -14.22
N GLY A 162 -16.13 -14.63 -13.52
CA GLY A 162 -16.62 -15.96 -13.14
C GLY A 162 -15.59 -16.69 -12.27
N GLU A 163 -15.28 -17.93 -12.64
CA GLU A 163 -14.29 -18.75 -11.93
C GLU A 163 -12.85 -18.58 -12.45
N VAL A 164 -12.65 -17.75 -13.49
CA VAL A 164 -11.33 -17.58 -14.10
C VAL A 164 -10.67 -16.32 -13.55
N THR A 165 -9.54 -16.50 -12.89
CA THR A 165 -8.67 -15.42 -12.43
C THR A 165 -7.36 -15.43 -13.21
N LYS A 166 -6.95 -14.28 -13.73
CA LYS A 166 -5.68 -14.10 -14.44
C LYS A 166 -4.91 -12.93 -13.87
N PHE A 167 -3.58 -13.05 -13.90
CA PHE A 167 -2.66 -12.10 -13.32
C PHE A 167 -1.51 -11.78 -14.27
N PHE A 168 -0.93 -10.60 -14.11
CA PHE A 168 0.41 -10.30 -14.60
C PHE A 168 1.17 -9.44 -13.59
N VAL A 169 2.49 -9.40 -13.74
CA VAL A 169 3.38 -8.52 -12.98
C VAL A 169 3.74 -7.25 -13.75
N LEU A 170 3.75 -6.14 -13.05
CA LEU A 170 4.28 -4.87 -13.51
C LEU A 170 5.48 -4.48 -12.63
N ASN A 171 6.65 -4.35 -13.24
CA ASN A 171 7.85 -3.88 -12.56
C ASN A 171 7.78 -2.35 -12.43
N GLN A 172 7.46 -1.86 -11.24
CA GLN A 172 7.31 -0.44 -10.94
C GLN A 172 7.76 -0.18 -9.52
N LYS A 173 8.79 0.65 -9.34
CA LYS A 173 9.23 1.09 -8.02
C LYS A 173 8.44 2.31 -7.56
N ALA A 174 7.94 2.28 -6.33
CA ALA A 174 7.31 3.41 -5.67
C ALA A 174 7.37 3.27 -4.14
N SER A 175 7.23 4.39 -3.41
CA SER A 175 7.11 4.38 -1.95
C SER A 175 5.76 3.88 -1.46
N SER A 176 4.71 3.96 -2.29
CA SER A 176 3.41 3.30 -2.11
C SER A 176 2.53 3.51 -3.34
N LEU A 177 1.39 2.81 -3.41
CA LEU A 177 0.46 2.95 -4.53
C LEU A 177 -0.25 4.31 -4.46
N TYR A 178 -0.48 4.81 -3.24
CA TYR A 178 -0.89 6.19 -2.99
C TYR A 178 0.08 7.19 -3.62
N ALA A 179 1.38 7.09 -3.35
CA ALA A 179 2.36 8.03 -3.91
C ALA A 179 2.43 7.99 -5.45
N LEU A 180 2.12 6.82 -6.02
CA LEU A 180 2.11 6.62 -7.47
C LEU A 180 0.85 7.15 -8.17
N ILE A 181 -0.29 7.20 -7.47
CA ILE A 181 -1.60 7.52 -8.06
C ILE A 181 -2.14 8.87 -7.62
N ALA A 182 -1.96 9.25 -6.35
CA ALA A 182 -2.74 10.30 -5.69
C ALA A 182 -2.54 11.71 -6.28
N ASP A 183 -1.39 11.98 -6.90
CA ASP A 183 -1.10 13.25 -7.54
C ASP A 183 -1.81 13.45 -8.89
N GLY A 184 -2.48 12.40 -9.41
CA GLY A 184 -3.21 12.45 -10.66
C GLY A 184 -2.33 12.50 -11.92
N ASN A 185 -1.01 12.46 -11.79
CA ASN A 185 -0.11 12.56 -12.92
C ASN A 185 -0.08 11.26 -13.72
N TYR A 186 -0.15 11.38 -15.05
CA TYR A 186 0.01 10.25 -15.96
C TYR A 186 1.44 9.71 -15.89
N ARG A 187 1.57 8.38 -15.80
CA ARG A 187 2.87 7.70 -15.85
C ARG A 187 2.75 6.49 -16.76
N LYS A 188 3.53 6.49 -17.84
CA LYS A 188 3.50 5.44 -18.87
C LYS A 188 4.06 4.11 -18.33
N THR A 189 3.42 3.01 -18.70
CA THR A 189 3.99 1.66 -18.62
C THR A 189 4.42 1.18 -20.01
N SER A 190 5.17 0.08 -20.06
CA SER A 190 5.60 -0.53 -21.33
C SER A 190 5.21 -2.01 -21.37
N LEU A 191 4.03 -2.35 -20.85
CA LEU A 191 3.55 -3.73 -20.80
C LEU A 191 3.04 -4.17 -22.18
N GLY A 192 2.41 -3.25 -22.91
CA GLY A 192 1.83 -3.51 -24.22
C GLY A 192 0.39 -4.00 -24.16
N ARG A 193 -0.33 -3.72 -25.23
CA ARG A 193 -1.75 -4.04 -25.42
C ARG A 193 -2.09 -5.50 -25.15
N ASP A 194 -1.30 -6.42 -25.71
CA ASP A 194 -1.63 -7.85 -25.68
C ASP A 194 -1.60 -8.40 -24.26
N GLU A 195 -0.67 -7.94 -23.43
CA GLU A 195 -0.60 -8.29 -22.02
C GLU A 195 -1.79 -7.76 -21.22
N TRP A 196 -2.22 -6.52 -21.45
CA TRP A 196 -3.46 -6.00 -20.84
C TRP A 196 -4.68 -6.84 -21.21
N LYS A 197 -4.77 -7.28 -22.47
CA LYS A 197 -5.86 -8.13 -22.93
C LYS A 197 -5.83 -9.53 -22.29
N LYS A 198 -4.67 -10.06 -21.91
CA LYS A 198 -4.58 -11.37 -21.26
C LYS A 198 -5.29 -11.42 -19.91
N LEU A 199 -5.44 -10.30 -19.19
CA LEU A 199 -6.15 -10.26 -17.90
C LEU A 199 -7.59 -10.77 -17.95
N ILE A 200 -8.25 -10.67 -19.11
CA ILE A 200 -9.66 -11.06 -19.24
C ILE A 200 -9.82 -11.94 -20.49
N THR A 201 -10.35 -13.14 -20.30
CA THR A 201 -10.72 -13.99 -21.43
C THR A 201 -11.76 -13.30 -22.31
N GLY A 202 -11.44 -13.15 -23.59
CA GLY A 202 -12.32 -12.49 -24.56
C GLY A 202 -12.33 -10.95 -24.47
N ALA A 203 -11.32 -10.34 -23.84
CA ALA A 203 -11.15 -8.88 -23.84
C ALA A 203 -11.15 -8.31 -25.26
N SER A 204 -11.69 -7.10 -25.39
CA SER A 204 -11.69 -6.32 -26.63
C SER A 204 -11.12 -4.94 -26.37
N LEU A 205 -10.34 -4.43 -27.30
CA LEU A 205 -9.85 -3.05 -27.26
C LEU A 205 -9.87 -2.51 -28.69
N GLN A 206 -10.06 -1.22 -28.91
CA GLN A 206 -9.91 -0.64 -30.25
C GLN A 206 -8.44 -0.45 -30.59
N ASN A 207 -8.10 -0.52 -31.87
CA ASN A 207 -6.72 -0.80 -32.33
C ASN A 207 -5.75 0.38 -32.18
N ASN A 208 -6.24 1.61 -32.11
CA ASN A 208 -5.43 2.82 -32.08
C ASN A 208 -5.47 3.46 -30.68
N CYS A 209 -4.73 4.56 -30.47
CA CYS A 209 -4.53 5.20 -29.16
C CYS A 209 -4.29 4.17 -28.04
N GLN A 210 -3.14 3.51 -28.02
CA GLN A 210 -2.86 2.47 -27.02
C GLN A 210 -2.17 3.06 -25.78
N LYS A 211 -2.84 4.02 -25.12
CA LYS A 211 -2.25 4.74 -23.98
C LYS A 211 -2.41 3.92 -22.71
N GLU A 212 -1.30 3.45 -22.16
CA GLU A 212 -1.25 2.63 -20.95
C GLU A 212 -0.49 3.28 -19.80
N GLY A 213 -0.79 2.82 -18.58
CA GLY A 213 -0.03 3.10 -17.37
C GLY A 213 -0.90 3.50 -16.18
N PHE A 214 -0.42 4.49 -15.43
CA PHE A 214 -1.09 5.05 -14.25
C PHE A 214 -1.76 6.38 -14.58
N ASN A 215 -2.93 6.63 -14.00
CA ASN A 215 -3.76 7.81 -14.26
C ASN A 215 -3.93 8.06 -15.77
N VAL A 216 -4.34 7.02 -16.49
CA VAL A 216 -4.57 7.06 -17.93
C VAL A 216 -5.85 7.82 -18.21
N LEU A 217 -5.73 8.94 -18.92
CA LEU A 217 -6.84 9.75 -19.38
C LEU A 217 -6.82 9.93 -20.91
N SER A 218 -8.02 9.97 -21.47
CA SER A 218 -8.30 10.58 -22.76
C SER A 218 -8.37 12.11 -22.62
N VAL A 219 -8.22 12.85 -23.72
CA VAL A 219 -8.32 14.32 -23.70
C VAL A 219 -9.73 14.78 -23.28
N ASN A 220 -10.77 14.14 -23.82
CA ASN A 220 -12.14 14.46 -23.43
C ASN A 220 -12.44 13.87 -22.04
N ALA A 221 -12.84 14.72 -21.11
CA ALA A 221 -13.05 14.34 -19.70
C ALA A 221 -14.07 13.21 -19.47
N GLY A 222 -15.01 13.03 -20.41
CA GLY A 222 -16.04 11.98 -20.36
C GLY A 222 -15.65 10.67 -21.04
N ALA A 223 -14.52 10.61 -21.75
CA ALA A 223 -14.07 9.42 -22.46
C ALA A 223 -13.42 8.38 -21.51
N SER A 224 -13.06 7.23 -22.05
CA SER A 224 -12.47 6.12 -21.29
C SER A 224 -11.18 6.54 -20.58
N ARG A 225 -11.04 6.04 -19.35
CA ARG A 225 -9.93 6.34 -18.44
C ARG A 225 -9.76 5.24 -17.39
N ALA A 226 -8.55 5.10 -16.85
CA ALA A 226 -8.18 4.08 -15.88
C ALA A 226 -7.12 4.60 -14.91
N ARG A 227 -7.22 4.25 -13.63
CA ARG A 227 -6.17 4.56 -12.64
C ARG A 227 -4.94 3.71 -12.85
N ILE A 228 -5.14 2.45 -13.23
CA ILE A 228 -4.10 1.53 -13.67
C ILE A 228 -4.70 0.76 -14.85
N GLY A 229 -4.19 0.93 -16.06
CA GLY A 229 -4.82 0.31 -17.22
C GLY A 229 -4.31 0.78 -18.56
N ILE A 230 -5.08 0.44 -19.60
CA ILE A 230 -4.92 0.90 -20.98
C ILE A 230 -6.25 1.45 -21.48
N VAL A 231 -6.21 2.53 -22.26
CA VAL A 231 -7.33 2.98 -23.10
C VAL A 231 -7.00 2.73 -24.56
N GLY A 232 -8.03 2.57 -25.39
CA GLY A 232 -7.96 2.34 -26.83
C GLY A 232 -9.00 3.19 -27.55
N ASN A 233 -8.72 3.54 -28.79
CA ASN A 233 -9.62 4.31 -29.65
C ASN A 233 -9.58 3.79 -31.10
N ASN A 234 -10.55 4.18 -31.93
CA ASN A 234 -10.50 3.94 -33.38
C ASN A 234 -9.55 4.93 -34.07
N GLU A 235 -9.41 6.15 -33.56
CA GLU A 235 -8.45 7.13 -34.08
C GLU A 235 -7.07 7.00 -33.41
N ASN A 236 -6.03 7.48 -34.10
CA ASN A 236 -4.67 7.53 -33.55
C ASN A 236 -4.57 8.41 -32.30
N ALA A 237 -5.37 9.47 -32.23
CA ALA A 237 -5.40 10.39 -31.11
C ALA A 237 -6.20 9.82 -29.95
N CYS A 238 -5.69 10.03 -28.74
CA CYS A 238 -6.35 9.67 -27.48
C CYS A 238 -7.37 10.71 -27.02
N THR A 239 -8.14 11.26 -27.95
CA THR A 239 -9.06 12.35 -27.68
C THR A 239 -10.39 11.83 -27.15
N SER A 240 -10.96 10.83 -27.82
CA SER A 240 -12.32 10.34 -27.62
C SER A 240 -12.40 8.84 -27.31
N SER A 241 -11.34 8.27 -26.72
CA SER A 241 -11.22 6.83 -26.48
C SER A 241 -12.48 6.23 -25.84
N ASP A 242 -12.96 5.15 -26.43
CA ASP A 242 -14.21 4.48 -26.10
C ASP A 242 -13.99 2.98 -25.86
N SER A 243 -12.74 2.58 -25.67
CA SER A 243 -12.37 1.29 -25.11
C SER A 243 -11.29 1.40 -24.02
N ARG A 244 -11.28 0.45 -23.09
CA ARG A 244 -10.34 0.36 -21.98
C ARG A 244 -10.31 -1.02 -21.32
N ILE A 245 -9.18 -1.31 -20.67
CA ILE A 245 -9.02 -2.42 -19.72
C ILE A 245 -8.29 -1.85 -18.51
N GLY A 246 -8.77 -2.11 -17.30
CA GLY A 246 -8.01 -1.70 -16.12
C GLY A 246 -8.77 -1.70 -14.80
N PHE A 247 -8.11 -1.09 -13.81
CA PHE A 247 -8.54 -0.92 -12.43
C PHE A 247 -8.83 0.55 -12.18
N GLY A 248 -9.91 0.82 -11.44
CA GLY A 248 -10.36 2.19 -11.22
C GLY A 248 -10.71 2.91 -12.50
N THR A 249 -11.55 2.29 -13.32
CA THR A 249 -11.96 2.84 -14.62
C THR A 249 -13.26 3.62 -14.52
N ALA A 250 -13.54 4.45 -15.51
CA ALA A 250 -14.79 5.20 -15.66
C ALA A 250 -14.90 5.78 -17.08
N GLY A 251 -15.95 6.56 -17.33
CA GLY A 251 -16.19 7.26 -18.60
C GLY A 251 -16.96 6.43 -19.63
N TYR A 252 -17.30 7.07 -20.73
CA TYR A 252 -17.93 6.46 -21.91
C TYR A 252 -17.12 5.24 -22.38
N PRO A 253 -17.78 4.15 -22.83
CA PRO A 253 -19.22 3.98 -23.07
C PRO A 253 -20.03 3.47 -21.88
N ASP A 254 -19.40 3.02 -20.79
CA ASP A 254 -20.07 2.57 -19.58
C ASP A 254 -19.38 3.15 -18.33
N ASN A 255 -19.98 4.16 -17.73
CA ASN A 255 -19.42 4.80 -16.53
C ASN A 255 -19.60 3.95 -15.26
N THR A 256 -20.30 2.82 -15.33
CA THR A 256 -20.58 1.94 -14.18
C THR A 256 -19.55 0.82 -14.00
N ASN A 257 -18.68 0.59 -14.97
CA ASN A 257 -17.64 -0.42 -14.86
C ASN A 257 -16.38 0.18 -14.23
N SER A 258 -16.11 -0.15 -12.96
CA SER A 258 -14.94 0.37 -12.21
C SER A 258 -13.70 -0.52 -12.35
N CYS A 259 -13.84 -1.75 -12.81
CA CYS A 259 -12.75 -2.70 -13.02
C CYS A 259 -13.16 -3.76 -14.05
N GLY A 260 -12.33 -3.95 -15.08
CA GLY A 260 -12.60 -4.91 -16.14
C GLY A 260 -12.32 -4.33 -17.52
N ASN A 261 -13.14 -4.73 -18.51
CA ASN A 261 -13.00 -4.32 -19.90
C ASN A 261 -14.28 -3.67 -20.43
N VAL A 262 -14.11 -2.56 -21.13
CA VAL A 262 -15.16 -1.89 -21.87
C VAL A 262 -14.65 -1.60 -23.29
N ALA A 263 -15.43 -1.89 -24.32
CA ALA A 263 -15.17 -1.49 -25.70
C ALA A 263 -16.51 -1.31 -26.43
N LYS A 264 -16.66 -0.21 -27.18
CA LYS A 264 -17.84 0.08 -28.00
C LYS A 264 -17.41 0.67 -29.33
N HIS A 265 -18.29 0.61 -30.32
CA HIS A 265 -18.01 1.01 -31.71
C HIS A 265 -16.96 0.09 -32.36
N GLY A 266 -17.03 -1.18 -31.96
CA GLY A 266 -16.06 -2.19 -32.32
C GLY A 266 -14.86 -2.21 -31.39
N GLY A 267 -13.86 -2.94 -31.86
CA GLY A 267 -12.71 -3.40 -31.12
C GLY A 267 -12.26 -4.71 -31.76
N ASP A 268 -11.05 -5.14 -31.47
CA ASP A 268 -10.50 -6.36 -32.06
C ASP A 268 -11.24 -7.63 -31.67
N ASN A 269 -12.17 -7.58 -30.70
CA ASN A 269 -13.08 -8.66 -30.38
C ASN A 269 -14.54 -8.18 -30.20
N GLY A 270 -14.93 -7.15 -30.96
CA GLY A 270 -16.27 -6.55 -30.92
C GLY A 270 -16.58 -5.77 -29.64
N ASP A 271 -17.83 -5.39 -29.45
CA ASP A 271 -18.27 -4.64 -28.26
C ASP A 271 -18.23 -5.54 -27.00
N LYS A 272 -17.71 -5.00 -25.89
CA LYS A 272 -17.58 -5.71 -24.61
C LYS A 272 -17.88 -4.80 -23.43
N PHE A 273 -18.56 -5.37 -22.43
CA PHE A 273 -18.86 -4.72 -21.14
C PHE A 273 -18.64 -5.74 -20.02
N ILE A 274 -17.39 -6.10 -19.79
CA ILE A 274 -17.01 -7.15 -18.83
C ILE A 274 -16.61 -6.48 -17.53
N LYS A 275 -17.39 -6.73 -16.47
CA LYS A 275 -17.05 -6.35 -15.09
C LYS A 275 -16.25 -7.47 -14.46
N ALA A 276 -15.15 -7.13 -13.81
CA ALA A 276 -14.26 -8.07 -13.16
C ALA A 276 -14.08 -7.71 -11.68
N MET A 277 -13.77 -8.72 -10.87
CA MET A 277 -13.19 -8.50 -9.56
C MET A 277 -11.69 -8.29 -9.72
N GLY A 278 -11.19 -7.12 -9.32
CA GLY A 278 -9.79 -6.74 -9.43
C GLY A 278 -9.04 -6.95 -8.12
N TYR A 279 -7.81 -7.47 -8.20
CA TYR A 279 -6.90 -7.64 -7.08
C TYR A 279 -5.59 -6.90 -7.35
N ILE A 280 -5.11 -6.16 -6.36
CA ILE A 280 -3.83 -5.45 -6.44
C ILE A 280 -2.98 -5.88 -5.25
N PHE A 281 -1.82 -6.45 -5.57
CA PHE A 281 -0.78 -6.80 -4.61
C PHE A 281 0.51 -6.07 -4.93
N VAL A 282 1.37 -5.90 -3.92
CA VAL A 282 2.70 -5.27 -4.07
C VAL A 282 3.80 -6.10 -3.40
N GLN A 283 5.02 -6.02 -3.93
CA GLN A 283 6.22 -6.72 -3.47
C GLN A 283 7.49 -5.87 -3.66
#